data_AF-A0A8T4REV0-F1
#
_entry.id   AF-A0A8T4REV0-F1
#
_cell.length_a   1.000
_cell.length_b   1.000
_cell.length_c   1.000
_cell.angle_alpha   90.00
_cell.angle_beta   90.00
_cell.angle_gamma   90.00
#
_symmetry.space_group_name_H-M   'P 1'
#
loop_
_entity.id
_entity.type
_entity.pdbx_description
1 polymer ?
#
loop_
_entity_poly.entity_id
_entity_poly.type
_entity_poly.pdbx_seq_one_letter_code
_entity_poly.pdbx_strand_id
1 'polypeptide(L)'
;MYNQPQEHHRSSRFYLVMFTVVIAGIFVLLLSNGSIFNLTGATVGLLGDKNDSKDNPEGLPVQELNDGYEDQGYVTEESGDVKPQQNFGRKEVGFDLSFDKIPTVNKEARIEELKVRLKNENTKIKVNNNQLELNAFETIDLNLEGFTGRLNFDSNLISLSGNARHLEVNGISFSSSPQLTLQFSNTPYDYLFVDEILLKQIDFVNGNGLLNLGDKVTYNFEQEGLTIYYFNGKLVLDRQAENLVAMEGIGKGFDVNGALLDIAVR
;
A
#
# COMPACT_ATOMS: atom_id res chain seq x y z
N MET A 1 -56.19 46.74 1.64
CA MET A 1 -55.00 45.88 1.43
C MET A 1 -53.83 46.79 1.07
N TYR A 2 -52.90 47.02 2.00
CA TYR A 2 -51.70 47.82 1.74
C TYR A 2 -50.51 46.87 1.69
N ASN A 3 -49.91 46.74 0.50
CA ASN A 3 -48.63 46.05 0.31
C ASN A 3 -47.51 46.94 0.85
N GLN A 4 -46.78 46.44 1.84
CA GLN A 4 -45.49 47.03 2.25
C GLN A 4 -44.38 46.49 1.34
N PRO A 5 -43.53 47.36 0.76
CA PRO A 5 -42.35 46.90 0.03
C PRO A 5 -41.25 46.48 1.02
N GLN A 6 -40.68 45.31 0.76
CA GLN A 6 -39.59 44.72 1.54
C GLN A 6 -38.28 45.49 1.34
N GLU A 7 -37.70 46.01 2.42
CA GLU A 7 -36.33 46.50 2.45
C GLU A 7 -35.33 45.34 2.61
N HIS A 8 -34.91 44.72 1.51
CA HIS A 8 -33.88 43.66 1.50
C HIS A 8 -32.47 44.13 1.08
N HIS A 9 -32.24 45.43 0.87
CA HIS A 9 -30.98 45.91 0.27
C HIS A 9 -29.83 46.24 1.24
N ARG A 10 -30.07 46.26 2.56
CA ARG A 10 -29.00 46.64 3.53
C ARG A 10 -28.12 45.48 3.99
N SER A 11 -28.62 44.23 4.02
CA SER A 11 -27.84 43.10 4.52
C SER A 11 -26.78 42.59 3.53
N SER A 12 -27.03 42.66 2.22
CA SER A 12 -26.10 42.16 1.20
C SER A 12 -24.78 42.94 1.15
N ARG A 13 -24.82 44.25 1.41
CA ARG A 13 -23.61 45.09 1.46
C ARG A 13 -22.72 44.77 2.66
N PHE A 14 -23.33 44.33 3.77
CA PHE A 14 -22.58 43.96 4.97
C PHE A 14 -21.78 42.67 4.77
N TYR A 15 -22.39 41.63 4.18
CA TYR A 15 -21.70 40.36 3.92
C TYR A 15 -20.55 40.50 2.93
N LEU A 16 -20.69 41.37 1.91
CA LEU A 16 -19.64 41.61 0.93
C LEU A 16 -18.39 42.26 1.57
N VAL A 17 -18.60 43.21 2.49
CA VAL A 17 -17.50 43.83 3.25
C VAL A 17 -16.87 42.82 4.22
N MET A 18 -17.68 42.01 4.89
CA MET A 18 -17.18 41.01 5.85
C MET A 18 -16.33 39.94 5.15
N PHE A 19 -16.77 39.46 3.97
CA PHE A 19 -16.04 38.49 3.16
C PHE A 19 -14.69 39.03 2.65
N THR A 20 -14.66 40.29 2.19
CA THR A 20 -13.42 40.93 1.72
C THR A 20 -12.42 41.14 2.85
N VAL A 21 -12.88 41.48 4.06
CA VAL A 21 -12.00 41.60 5.25
C VAL A 21 -11.40 40.25 5.65
N VAL A 22 -12.18 39.16 5.61
CA VAL A 22 -11.68 37.81 5.94
C VAL A 22 -10.62 37.36 4.93
N ILE A 23 -10.86 37.53 3.63
CA ILE A 23 -9.89 37.16 2.59
C ILE A 23 -8.61 38.01 2.73
N ALA A 24 -8.74 39.31 2.94
CA ALA A 24 -7.58 40.18 3.14
C ALA A 24 -6.79 39.78 4.39
N GLY A 25 -7.45 39.40 5.49
CA GLY A 25 -6.80 38.90 6.69
C GLY A 25 -6.00 37.62 6.46
N ILE A 26 -6.56 36.66 5.70
CA ILE A 26 -5.86 35.42 5.31
C ILE A 26 -4.63 35.75 4.45
N PHE A 27 -4.76 36.66 3.48
CA PHE A 27 -3.62 37.09 2.65
C PHE A 27 -2.52 37.77 3.45
N VAL A 28 -2.88 38.61 4.42
CA VAL A 28 -1.89 39.25 5.31
C VAL A 28 -1.21 38.22 6.21
N LEU A 29 -1.93 37.21 6.71
CA LEU A 29 -1.34 36.12 7.48
C LEU A 29 -0.38 35.28 6.63
N LEU A 30 -0.69 35.05 5.35
CA LEU A 30 0.20 34.35 4.41
C LEU A 30 1.45 35.18 4.08
N LEU A 31 1.32 36.50 3.92
CA LEU A 31 2.44 37.39 3.59
C LEU A 31 3.31 37.76 4.80
N SER A 32 2.72 37.83 6.01
CA SER A 32 3.44 38.16 7.24
C SER A 32 4.29 37.00 7.77
N ASN A 33 4.12 35.78 7.26
CA ASN A 33 4.89 34.60 7.66
C ASN A 33 6.14 34.37 6.80
N GLY A 34 6.73 35.44 6.26
CA GLY A 34 7.86 35.42 5.34
C GLY A 34 9.23 35.00 5.90
N SER A 35 9.32 34.44 7.11
CA SER A 35 10.58 33.88 7.60
C SER A 35 10.36 32.92 8.78
N ILE A 36 10.25 31.61 8.48
CA ILE A 36 10.16 30.45 9.39
C ILE A 36 8.73 29.91 9.56
N PHE A 37 8.17 29.33 8.49
CA PHE A 37 7.16 28.27 8.59
C PHE A 37 7.41 27.24 7.49
N ASN A 38 8.03 26.11 7.85
CA ASN A 38 8.00 24.88 7.03
C ASN A 38 6.64 24.23 7.23
N LEU A 39 5.67 24.62 6.40
CA LEU A 39 4.35 23.98 6.30
C LEU A 39 4.33 23.07 5.08
N THR A 40 4.33 21.77 5.37
CA THR A 40 3.53 20.72 4.73
C THR A 40 2.89 21.12 3.39
N GLY A 41 3.56 20.73 2.31
CA GLY A 41 3.07 20.94 0.95
C GLY A 41 1.89 20.03 0.63
N ALA A 42 0.68 20.58 0.62
CA ALA A 42 -0.40 20.07 -0.21
C ALA A 42 -0.06 20.41 -1.66
N THR A 43 0.31 19.40 -2.47
CA THR A 43 0.47 19.58 -3.91
C THR A 43 -0.80 19.13 -4.61
N VAL A 44 -1.47 20.08 -5.29
CA VAL A 44 -2.55 19.80 -6.23
C VAL A 44 -1.90 19.66 -7.60
N GLY A 45 -1.93 18.44 -8.16
CA GLY A 45 -1.38 18.15 -9.48
C GLY A 45 -2.16 18.87 -10.58
N LEU A 46 -1.55 19.91 -11.16
CA LEU A 46 -1.92 20.45 -12.47
C LEU A 46 -0.72 20.31 -13.40
N LEU A 47 -0.97 19.78 -14.59
CA LEU A 47 -0.01 19.52 -15.66
C LEU A 47 0.85 20.72 -16.05
N GLY A 48 2.11 20.46 -16.44
CA GLY A 48 2.79 21.25 -17.46
C GLY A 48 4.27 21.59 -17.23
N ASP A 49 5.13 20.67 -17.67
CA ASP A 49 6.32 20.88 -18.53
C ASP A 49 7.44 21.90 -18.17
N LYS A 50 8.68 21.38 -18.27
CA LYS A 50 10.01 21.99 -18.52
C LYS A 50 10.89 22.54 -17.39
N ASN A 51 11.92 21.73 -17.13
CA ASN A 51 13.37 21.98 -17.25
C ASN A 51 14.12 22.90 -16.26
N ASP A 52 15.25 22.34 -15.84
CA ASP A 52 16.47 22.94 -15.29
C ASP A 52 16.37 23.61 -13.92
N SER A 53 16.90 22.95 -12.89
CA SER A 53 18.08 23.46 -12.18
C SER A 53 18.64 22.46 -11.17
N LYS A 54 19.97 22.35 -11.24
CA LYS A 54 20.85 21.73 -10.26
C LYS A 54 20.66 22.40 -8.90
N ASP A 55 20.40 21.62 -7.86
CA ASP A 55 21.04 21.72 -6.54
C ASP A 55 20.32 20.75 -5.59
N ASN A 56 21.03 19.69 -5.22
CA ASN A 56 20.51 18.60 -4.37
C ASN A 56 21.26 18.64 -3.03
N PRO A 57 20.64 19.00 -1.90
CA PRO A 57 21.23 18.77 -0.60
C PRO A 57 20.78 17.39 -0.08
N GLU A 58 21.78 16.53 0.12
CA GLU A 58 21.77 15.40 1.07
C GLU A 58 20.58 14.43 0.97
N GLY A 59 20.51 13.70 -0.15
CA GLY A 59 19.81 12.43 -0.21
C GLY A 59 20.58 11.37 0.60
N LEU A 60 19.88 10.74 1.55
CA LEU A 60 20.32 9.51 2.22
C LEU A 60 20.75 8.47 1.17
N PRO A 61 21.77 7.64 1.45
CA PRO A 61 22.22 6.64 0.49
C PRO A 61 21.08 5.65 0.27
N VAL A 62 20.58 5.59 -0.96
CA VAL A 62 19.92 4.39 -1.46
C VAL A 62 21.01 3.33 -1.43
N GLN A 63 21.03 2.54 -0.35
CA GLN A 63 21.62 1.21 -0.41
C GLN A 63 20.78 0.46 -1.44
N GLU A 64 21.23 0.50 -2.69
CA GLU A 64 20.90 -0.52 -3.65
C GLU A 64 21.11 -1.85 -2.93
N LEU A 65 20.03 -2.64 -2.82
CA LEU A 65 20.15 -4.07 -2.61
C LEU A 65 20.77 -4.66 -3.89
N ASN A 66 22.02 -4.28 -4.15
CA ASN A 66 22.92 -4.92 -5.07
C ASN A 66 23.62 -6.01 -4.28
N ASP A 67 22.82 -6.91 -3.69
CA ASP A 67 23.31 -8.23 -3.35
C ASP A 67 23.54 -8.89 -4.71
N GLY A 68 24.80 -8.84 -5.14
CA GLY A 68 25.33 -9.67 -6.20
C GLY A 68 25.11 -11.13 -5.83
N TYR A 69 23.90 -11.62 -6.11
CA TYR A 69 23.61 -13.04 -6.24
C TYR A 69 24.19 -13.47 -7.59
N GLU A 70 25.53 -13.54 -7.66
CA GLU A 70 26.15 -14.60 -8.44
C GLU A 70 25.80 -15.91 -7.73
N ASP A 71 24.84 -16.60 -8.31
CA ASP A 71 24.50 -17.98 -8.00
C ASP A 71 25.72 -18.88 -8.24
N GLN A 72 26.58 -18.97 -7.22
CA GLN A 72 27.53 -20.06 -7.08
C GLN A 72 26.93 -21.03 -6.08
N GLY A 73 26.21 -22.01 -6.63
CA GLY A 73 25.70 -23.14 -5.87
C GLY A 73 26.84 -23.89 -5.18
N TYR A 74 26.67 -24.15 -3.89
CA TYR A 74 26.84 -25.46 -3.26
C TYR A 74 26.11 -25.42 -1.91
N VAL A 75 25.05 -26.22 -1.75
CA VAL A 75 24.59 -26.67 -0.44
C VAL A 75 24.82 -28.18 -0.41
N THR A 76 25.80 -28.60 0.38
CA THR A 76 25.96 -29.99 0.77
C THR A 76 25.08 -30.22 1.99
N GLU A 77 23.90 -30.80 1.78
CA GLU A 77 23.15 -31.45 2.84
C GLU A 77 22.99 -32.94 2.50
N GLU A 78 23.59 -33.77 3.35
CA GLU A 78 23.43 -35.21 3.38
C GLU A 78 22.00 -35.56 3.80
N SER A 79 21.10 -35.78 2.82
CA SER A 79 20.14 -36.90 2.76
C SER A 79 18.93 -36.55 1.90
N GLY A 80 18.85 -37.20 0.74
CA GLY A 80 17.62 -37.86 0.29
C GLY A 80 16.42 -37.00 -0.13
N ASP A 81 16.62 -35.99 -0.97
CA ASP A 81 15.82 -35.72 -2.18
C ASP A 81 16.26 -34.39 -2.77
N VAL A 82 17.11 -34.44 -3.80
CA VAL A 82 17.56 -33.25 -4.52
C VAL A 82 16.42 -32.81 -5.43
N LYS A 83 15.57 -31.90 -4.95
CA LYS A 83 14.71 -31.14 -5.85
C LYS A 83 15.64 -30.30 -6.75
N PRO A 84 15.55 -30.41 -8.08
CA PRO A 84 16.36 -29.60 -8.97
C PRO A 84 16.15 -28.13 -8.63
N GLN A 85 17.25 -27.39 -8.44
CA GLN A 85 17.21 -25.93 -8.40
C GLN A 85 16.64 -25.48 -9.75
N GLN A 86 15.35 -25.14 -9.77
CA GLN A 86 14.72 -24.56 -10.93
C GLN A 86 15.36 -23.19 -11.15
N ASN A 87 16.11 -23.07 -12.24
CA ASN A 87 16.57 -21.79 -12.75
C ASN A 87 15.33 -21.00 -13.20
N PHE A 88 14.75 -20.23 -12.28
CA PHE A 88 13.69 -19.28 -12.63
C PHE A 88 14.27 -18.31 -13.66
N GLY A 89 13.57 -18.15 -14.79
CA GLY A 89 14.01 -17.26 -15.85
C GLY A 89 14.38 -15.89 -15.29
N ARG A 90 15.53 -15.34 -15.69
CA ARG A 90 16.01 -14.03 -15.20
C ARG A 90 15.12 -12.86 -15.64
N LYS A 91 14.07 -13.11 -16.43
CA LYS A 91 13.29 -12.08 -17.08
C LYS A 91 12.11 -11.68 -16.20
N GLU A 92 12.08 -10.41 -15.87
CA GLU A 92 10.95 -9.74 -15.23
C GLU A 92 9.83 -9.56 -16.25
N VAL A 93 8.60 -9.90 -15.84
CA VAL A 93 7.39 -9.80 -16.64
C VAL A 93 6.35 -9.01 -15.85
N GLY A 94 5.85 -7.94 -16.44
CA GLY A 94 4.71 -7.20 -15.92
C GLY A 94 3.44 -8.05 -16.02
N PHE A 95 2.59 -8.00 -15.00
CA PHE A 95 1.37 -8.81 -14.97
C PHE A 95 0.24 -8.13 -14.20
N ASP A 96 -0.97 -8.54 -14.55
CA ASP A 96 -2.21 -8.26 -13.83
C ASP A 96 -2.85 -9.60 -13.44
N LEU A 97 -3.24 -9.74 -12.17
CA LEU A 97 -3.93 -10.91 -11.66
C LEU A 97 -5.25 -10.51 -11.01
N SER A 98 -6.30 -11.24 -11.34
CA SER A 98 -7.58 -11.24 -10.62
C SER A 98 -7.89 -12.66 -10.16
N PHE A 99 -8.13 -12.88 -8.87
CA PHE A 99 -8.28 -14.23 -8.31
C PHE A 99 -9.38 -14.30 -7.23
N ASP A 100 -10.10 -15.42 -7.17
CA ASP A 100 -11.24 -15.61 -6.26
C ASP A 100 -10.85 -16.19 -4.87
N LYS A 101 -9.55 -16.47 -4.65
CA LYS A 101 -9.00 -16.91 -3.36
C LYS A 101 -7.88 -16.02 -2.87
N ILE A 102 -7.90 -15.71 -1.59
CA ILE A 102 -6.85 -14.96 -0.90
C ILE A 102 -5.64 -15.90 -0.67
N PRO A 103 -4.41 -15.50 -1.04
CA PRO A 103 -3.21 -16.30 -0.78
C PRO A 103 -2.85 -16.28 0.71
N THR A 104 -2.00 -17.22 1.13
CA THR A 104 -1.39 -17.16 2.47
C THR A 104 -0.02 -16.50 2.36
N VAL A 105 0.18 -15.40 3.09
CA VAL A 105 1.48 -14.73 3.16
C VAL A 105 1.93 -14.70 4.62
N ASN A 106 3.15 -15.13 4.88
CA ASN A 106 3.82 -14.97 6.18
C ASN A 106 5.30 -14.70 5.91
N LYS A 107 5.62 -13.43 5.69
CA LYS A 107 6.96 -13.00 5.23
C LYS A 107 7.35 -11.68 5.90
N GLU A 108 8.66 -11.44 5.94
CA GLU A 108 9.17 -10.08 6.12
C GLU A 108 8.88 -9.29 4.85
N ALA A 109 8.38 -8.07 5.01
CA ALA A 109 7.99 -7.18 3.94
C ALA A 109 8.51 -5.77 4.19
N ARG A 110 8.86 -5.11 3.09
CA ARG A 110 9.04 -3.66 3.01
C ARG A 110 7.91 -3.14 2.13
N ILE A 111 7.15 -2.18 2.66
CA ILE A 111 5.92 -1.69 2.06
C ILE A 111 5.95 -0.17 2.08
N GLU A 112 5.64 0.46 0.95
CA GLU A 112 5.54 1.92 0.89
C GLU A 112 4.25 2.41 1.55
N GLU A 113 3.11 1.88 1.13
CA GLU A 113 1.79 2.22 1.69
C GLU A 113 1.02 0.95 2.04
N LEU A 114 0.45 0.89 3.25
CA LEU A 114 -0.45 -0.18 3.68
C LEU A 114 -1.73 0.43 4.22
N LYS A 115 -2.86 0.09 3.59
CA LYS A 115 -4.19 0.41 4.10
C LYS A 115 -4.90 -0.87 4.47
N VAL A 116 -5.41 -0.97 5.68
CA VAL A 116 -6.19 -2.14 6.11
C VAL A 116 -7.43 -1.69 6.87
N ARG A 117 -8.57 -2.31 6.56
CA ARG A 117 -9.78 -2.18 7.36
C ARG A 117 -9.98 -3.45 8.18
N LEU A 118 -9.96 -3.27 9.49
CA LEU A 118 -10.09 -4.34 10.48
C LEU A 118 -11.49 -4.32 11.07
N LYS A 119 -12.01 -5.50 11.40
CA LYS A 119 -13.22 -5.62 12.22
C LYS A 119 -12.83 -5.52 13.69
N ASN A 120 -13.60 -4.78 14.50
CA ASN A 120 -13.30 -4.61 15.92
C ASN A 120 -13.92 -5.69 16.80
N GLU A 121 -13.48 -6.93 16.63
CA GLU A 121 -13.92 -8.07 17.44
C GLU A 121 -12.95 -8.33 18.61
N ASN A 122 -12.66 -7.28 19.40
CA ASN A 122 -11.61 -7.22 20.43
C ASN A 122 -10.19 -7.04 19.87
N THR A 123 -10.08 -6.27 18.79
CA THR A 123 -8.81 -5.98 18.14
C THR A 123 -7.90 -5.18 19.07
N LYS A 124 -6.71 -5.73 19.35
CA LYS A 124 -5.68 -5.09 20.19
C LYS A 124 -4.54 -4.61 19.33
N ILE A 125 -4.48 -3.29 19.12
CA ILE A 125 -3.39 -2.65 18.40
C ILE A 125 -2.44 -2.03 19.42
N LYS A 126 -1.16 -2.34 19.33
CA LYS A 126 -0.11 -1.72 20.13
C LYS A 126 0.73 -0.79 19.27
N VAL A 127 0.91 0.44 19.75
CA VAL A 127 1.81 1.45 19.17
C VAL A 127 2.84 1.82 20.23
N ASN A 128 4.12 1.63 19.94
CA ASN A 128 5.24 1.86 20.88
C ASN A 128 5.00 1.17 22.24
N ASN A 129 4.54 -0.08 22.21
CA ASN A 129 4.14 -0.90 23.36
C ASN A 129 2.90 -0.43 24.14
N ASN A 130 2.29 0.69 23.76
CA ASN A 130 1.03 1.15 24.36
C ASN A 130 -0.16 0.60 23.56
N GLN A 131 -1.15 0.05 24.24
CA GLN A 131 -2.36 -0.41 23.58
C GLN A 131 -3.26 0.78 23.22
N LEU A 132 -3.72 0.85 21.97
CA LEU A 132 -4.75 1.79 21.55
C LEU A 132 -6.12 1.29 22.03
N GLU A 133 -6.90 2.19 22.63
CA GLU A 133 -8.28 1.91 23.02
C GLU A 133 -9.22 2.30 21.88
N LEU A 134 -9.76 1.30 21.18
CA LEU A 134 -10.57 1.50 19.96
C LEU A 134 -12.00 0.99 20.11
N ASN A 135 -12.46 0.76 21.35
CA ASN A 135 -13.74 0.10 21.66
C ASN A 135 -14.99 0.85 21.13
N ALA A 136 -14.85 2.11 20.73
CA ALA A 136 -15.94 2.93 20.22
C ALA A 136 -16.27 2.70 18.73
N PHE A 137 -15.46 1.93 18.00
CA PHE A 137 -15.60 1.76 16.56
C PHE A 137 -15.93 0.31 16.20
N GLU A 138 -16.86 0.07 15.29
CA GLU A 138 -17.12 -1.29 14.76
C GLU A 138 -16.01 -1.75 13.80
N THR A 139 -15.44 -0.79 13.07
CA THR A 139 -14.34 -0.99 12.12
C THR A 139 -13.17 -0.07 12.45
N ILE A 140 -11.96 -0.53 12.14
CA ILE A 140 -10.73 0.24 12.34
C ILE A 140 -10.03 0.32 10.98
N ASP A 141 -10.01 1.50 10.39
CA ASP A 141 -9.22 1.83 9.21
C ASP A 141 -7.81 2.25 9.66
N LEU A 142 -6.80 1.49 9.25
CA LEU A 142 -5.40 1.81 9.46
C LEU A 142 -4.76 2.21 8.13
N ASN A 143 -3.98 3.29 8.14
CA ASN A 143 -3.08 3.65 7.04
C ASN A 143 -1.64 3.75 7.57
N LEU A 144 -0.70 3.05 6.93
CA LEU A 144 0.71 3.04 7.29
C LEU A 144 1.55 3.50 6.11
N GLU A 145 2.60 4.27 6.38
CA GLU A 145 3.60 4.63 5.37
C GLU A 145 5.00 4.19 5.79
N GLY A 146 5.75 3.63 4.83
CA GLY A 146 7.11 3.13 5.01
C GLY A 146 7.19 2.04 6.06
N PHE A 147 6.36 1.01 5.94
CA PHE A 147 6.35 -0.13 6.86
C PHE A 147 7.49 -1.10 6.56
N THR A 148 8.16 -1.57 7.61
CA THR A 148 9.13 -2.65 7.57
C THR A 148 8.89 -3.61 8.71
N GLY A 149 8.74 -4.90 8.40
CA GLY A 149 8.61 -5.96 9.40
C GLY A 149 7.81 -7.14 8.87
N ARG A 150 7.21 -7.88 9.79
CA ARG A 150 6.47 -9.09 9.46
C ARG A 150 5.02 -8.76 9.14
N LEU A 151 4.60 -9.17 7.94
CA LEU A 151 3.21 -9.18 7.52
C LEU A 151 2.76 -10.64 7.39
N ASN A 152 1.67 -10.98 8.07
CA ASN A 152 1.00 -12.26 7.93
C ASN A 152 -0.47 -12.03 7.61
N PHE A 153 -0.96 -12.60 6.51
CA PHE A 153 -2.38 -12.62 6.23
C PHE A 153 -2.79 -13.92 5.54
N ASP A 154 -4.04 -14.30 5.76
CA ASP A 154 -4.68 -15.43 5.11
C ASP A 154 -6.12 -15.08 4.73
N SER A 155 -6.89 -16.11 4.37
CA SER A 155 -8.29 -15.97 4.00
C SER A 155 -9.20 -15.48 5.11
N ASN A 156 -8.76 -15.16 6.33
CA ASN A 156 -9.61 -14.69 7.43
C ASN A 156 -8.95 -13.61 8.29
N LEU A 157 -7.67 -13.78 8.60
CA LEU A 157 -6.97 -13.04 9.62
C LEU A 157 -5.76 -12.31 9.05
N ILE A 158 -5.42 -11.18 9.68
CA ILE A 158 -4.20 -10.44 9.43
C ILE A 158 -3.47 -10.21 10.76
N SER A 159 -2.14 -10.27 10.70
CA SER A 159 -1.22 -9.93 11.77
C SER A 159 -0.10 -9.08 11.21
N LEU A 160 0.35 -8.13 11.99
CA LEU A 160 1.41 -7.21 11.61
C LEU A 160 2.29 -6.93 12.82
N SER A 161 3.60 -6.96 12.62
CA SER A 161 4.58 -6.57 13.64
C SER A 161 5.80 -5.95 12.96
N GLY A 162 6.09 -4.69 13.26
CA GLY A 162 7.20 -3.99 12.63
C GLY A 162 7.26 -2.51 13.01
N ASN A 163 7.95 -1.74 12.17
CA ASN A 163 8.08 -0.30 12.30
C ASN A 163 7.45 0.41 11.09
N ALA A 164 6.86 1.57 11.30
CA ALA A 164 6.34 2.45 10.25
C ALA A 164 6.81 3.90 10.50
N ARG A 165 6.87 4.71 9.44
CA ARG A 165 7.17 6.15 9.56
C ARG A 165 5.94 6.96 9.95
N HIS A 166 4.79 6.54 9.43
CA HIS A 166 3.49 7.16 9.66
C HIS A 166 2.44 6.10 9.99
N LEU A 167 1.50 6.45 10.87
CA LEU A 167 0.32 5.66 11.18
C LEU A 167 -0.88 6.59 11.26
N GLU A 168 -1.95 6.29 10.55
CA GLU A 168 -3.26 6.90 10.76
C GLU A 168 -4.24 5.83 11.21
N VAL A 169 -5.06 6.15 12.22
CA VAL A 169 -6.13 5.28 12.73
C VAL A 169 -7.44 6.05 12.68
N ASN A 170 -8.37 5.63 11.84
CA ASN A 170 -9.68 6.28 11.69
C ASN A 170 -9.58 7.81 11.48
N GLY A 171 -8.65 8.28 10.65
CA GLY A 171 -8.43 9.72 10.41
C GLY A 171 -7.55 10.43 11.44
N ILE A 172 -7.12 9.75 12.51
CA ILE A 172 -6.22 10.32 13.52
C ILE A 172 -4.79 9.91 13.19
N SER A 173 -3.98 10.89 12.78
CA SER A 173 -2.58 10.67 12.44
C SER A 173 -1.68 10.66 13.67
N PHE A 174 -0.82 9.65 13.73
CA PHE A 174 0.28 9.50 14.66
C PHE A 174 1.58 9.62 13.87
N SER A 175 2.45 10.52 14.31
CA SER A 175 3.82 10.62 13.81
C SER A 175 4.76 10.65 15.00
N SER A 176 5.86 9.91 14.91
CA SER A 176 6.93 9.99 15.90
C SER A 176 8.28 9.92 15.19
N SER A 177 9.21 10.80 15.59
CA SER A 177 10.60 10.71 15.16
C SER A 177 11.34 9.71 16.07
N PRO A 178 12.03 8.67 15.55
CA PRO A 178 12.25 8.34 14.13
C PRO A 178 11.26 7.32 13.52
N GLN A 179 10.59 6.48 14.32
CA GLN A 179 9.72 5.40 13.84
C GLN A 179 8.68 4.99 14.90
N LEU A 180 7.54 4.47 14.44
CA LEU A 180 6.47 3.91 15.27
C LEU A 180 6.56 2.37 15.23
N THR A 181 6.70 1.72 16.38
CA THR A 181 6.57 0.27 16.46
C THR A 181 5.09 -0.10 16.53
N LEU A 182 4.60 -0.90 15.59
CA LEU A 182 3.21 -1.32 15.49
C LEU A 182 3.10 -2.84 15.65
N GLN A 183 2.08 -3.28 16.39
CA GLN A 183 1.77 -4.71 16.52
C GLN A 183 0.26 -4.96 16.68
N PHE A 184 -0.27 -5.89 15.89
CA PHE A 184 -1.55 -6.57 16.15
C PHE A 184 -1.47 -8.00 15.62
N SER A 185 -2.38 -8.87 16.05
CA SER A 185 -2.32 -10.30 15.69
C SER A 185 -3.70 -10.89 15.56
N ASN A 186 -3.83 -11.85 14.64
CA ASN A 186 -5.02 -12.66 14.41
C ASN A 186 -6.30 -11.82 14.33
N THR A 187 -6.23 -10.69 13.63
CA THR A 187 -7.32 -9.73 13.55
C THR A 187 -8.13 -9.97 12.29
N PRO A 188 -9.47 -10.09 12.35
CA PRO A 188 -10.29 -10.17 11.15
C PRO A 188 -10.24 -8.85 10.36
N TYR A 189 -10.23 -8.96 9.04
CA TYR A 189 -10.18 -7.81 8.12
C TYR A 189 -11.13 -8.01 6.94
N ASP A 190 -11.59 -6.93 6.34
CA ASP A 190 -12.43 -6.95 5.13
C ASP A 190 -11.74 -6.36 3.90
N TYR A 191 -10.75 -5.50 4.12
CA TYR A 191 -9.97 -4.87 3.06
C TYR A 191 -8.48 -4.79 3.42
N LEU A 192 -7.61 -5.09 2.46
CA LEU A 192 -6.17 -4.83 2.52
C LEU A 192 -5.72 -4.25 1.19
N PHE A 193 -5.04 -3.13 1.23
CA PHE A 193 -4.32 -2.55 0.10
C PHE A 193 -2.86 -2.39 0.51
N VAL A 194 -1.98 -2.82 -0.39
CA VAL A 194 -0.53 -2.72 -0.22
C VAL A 194 0.03 -2.17 -1.51
N ASP A 195 0.74 -1.04 -1.41
CA ASP A 195 1.48 -0.46 -2.51
C ASP A 195 2.97 -0.78 -2.38
N GLU A 196 3.59 -1.10 -3.52
CA GLU A 196 5.00 -1.49 -3.65
C GLU A 196 5.48 -2.51 -2.59
N ILE A 197 4.91 -3.71 -2.59
CA ILE A 197 5.40 -4.82 -1.77
C ILE A 197 6.35 -5.73 -2.55
N LEU A 198 7.53 -5.97 -1.96
CA LEU A 198 8.49 -6.94 -2.46
C LEU A 198 8.37 -8.27 -1.71
N LEU A 199 7.94 -9.33 -2.42
CA LEU A 199 7.81 -10.70 -1.90
C LEU A 199 8.62 -11.69 -2.75
N LYS A 200 9.43 -12.52 -2.10
CA LYS A 200 10.20 -13.56 -2.80
C LYS A 200 9.31 -14.63 -3.44
N GLN A 201 8.18 -14.93 -2.82
CA GLN A 201 7.23 -15.95 -3.29
C GLN A 201 5.85 -15.67 -2.69
N ILE A 202 4.80 -15.90 -3.49
CA ILE A 202 3.40 -15.88 -3.08
C ILE A 202 2.76 -17.17 -3.59
N ASP A 203 2.04 -17.86 -2.71
CA ASP A 203 1.35 -19.11 -3.02
C ASP A 203 -0.16 -18.91 -2.90
N PHE A 204 -0.86 -19.17 -3.99
CA PHE A 204 -2.31 -19.22 -4.07
C PHE A 204 -2.78 -20.67 -3.96
N VAL A 205 -3.83 -20.88 -3.17
CA VAL A 205 -4.57 -22.14 -3.17
C VAL A 205 -5.40 -22.26 -4.45
N ASN A 206 -5.90 -23.47 -4.73
CA ASN A 206 -6.75 -23.71 -5.90
C ASN A 206 -7.97 -22.77 -5.93
N GLY A 207 -8.10 -22.05 -7.04
CA GLY A 207 -9.14 -21.05 -7.26
C GLY A 207 -9.40 -20.81 -8.74
N ASN A 208 -10.25 -19.84 -9.01
CA ASN A 208 -10.51 -19.33 -10.36
C ASN A 208 -9.99 -17.90 -10.47
N GLY A 209 -9.66 -17.50 -11.70
CA GLY A 209 -9.15 -16.16 -11.93
C GLY A 209 -8.63 -15.94 -13.34
N LEU A 210 -8.00 -14.79 -13.52
CA LEU A 210 -7.42 -14.34 -14.77
C LEU A 210 -6.03 -13.76 -14.50
N LEU A 211 -5.00 -14.30 -15.17
CA LEU A 211 -3.65 -13.76 -15.18
C LEU A 211 -3.33 -13.24 -16.59
N ASN A 212 -3.02 -11.95 -16.69
CA ASN A 212 -2.47 -11.33 -17.90
C ASN A 212 -0.98 -11.09 -17.70
N LEU A 213 -0.16 -11.56 -18.64
CA LEU A 213 1.30 -11.45 -18.61
C LEU A 213 1.72 -10.53 -19.76
N GLY A 214 1.86 -9.24 -19.45
CA GLY A 214 1.94 -8.15 -20.41
C GLY A 214 0.78 -8.20 -21.41
N ASP A 215 1.04 -7.78 -22.65
CA ASP A 215 0.00 -7.72 -23.71
C ASP A 215 -0.17 -9.02 -24.51
N LYS A 216 0.55 -10.10 -24.13
CA LYS A 216 0.74 -11.25 -25.02
C LYS A 216 0.04 -12.52 -24.57
N VAL A 217 -0.05 -12.76 -23.27
CA VAL A 217 -0.56 -14.02 -22.72
C VAL A 217 -1.64 -13.70 -21.70
N THR A 218 -2.79 -14.31 -21.90
CA THR A 218 -3.90 -14.34 -20.95
C THR A 218 -4.14 -15.79 -20.56
N TYR A 219 -4.14 -16.06 -19.27
CA TYR A 219 -4.37 -17.38 -18.68
C TYR A 219 -5.61 -17.33 -17.79
N ASN A 220 -6.56 -18.23 -18.02
CA ASN A 220 -7.76 -18.38 -17.19
C ASN A 220 -7.55 -19.57 -16.26
N PHE A 221 -7.69 -19.37 -14.96
CA PHE A 221 -7.61 -20.45 -13.98
C PHE A 221 -8.99 -21.06 -13.74
N GLU A 222 -9.05 -22.39 -13.73
CA GLU A 222 -10.24 -23.18 -13.40
C GLU A 222 -9.91 -24.20 -12.30
N GLN A 223 -10.08 -23.81 -11.03
CA GLN A 223 -9.71 -24.62 -9.85
C GLN A 223 -8.21 -24.98 -9.77
N GLU A 224 -7.34 -24.04 -10.14
CA GLU A 224 -5.90 -24.23 -10.21
C GLU A 224 -5.18 -23.39 -9.16
N GLY A 225 -4.04 -23.88 -8.65
CA GLY A 225 -3.14 -23.12 -7.79
C GLY A 225 -2.14 -22.32 -8.61
N LEU A 226 -1.65 -21.22 -8.04
CA LEU A 226 -0.67 -20.33 -8.66
C LEU A 226 0.43 -20.01 -7.65
N THR A 227 1.69 -20.20 -8.05
CA THR A 227 2.84 -19.67 -7.31
C THR A 227 3.50 -18.57 -8.14
N ILE A 228 3.68 -17.40 -7.54
CA ILE A 228 4.38 -16.26 -8.15
C ILE A 228 5.73 -16.09 -7.46
N TYR A 229 6.81 -16.10 -8.23
CA TYR A 229 8.17 -15.90 -7.76
C TYR A 229 8.62 -14.46 -8.00
N TYR A 230 9.23 -13.85 -6.97
CA TYR A 230 9.72 -12.48 -6.96
C TYR A 230 8.67 -11.45 -7.40
N PHE A 231 7.61 -11.31 -6.61
CA PHE A 231 6.62 -10.28 -6.81
C PHE A 231 7.13 -8.93 -6.32
N ASN A 232 7.02 -7.90 -7.16
CA ASN A 232 7.15 -6.50 -6.78
C ASN A 232 6.00 -5.71 -7.38
N GLY A 233 5.13 -5.13 -6.55
CA GLY A 233 4.04 -4.29 -7.03
C GLY A 233 2.93 -4.11 -6.01
N LYS A 234 1.72 -3.96 -6.51
CA LYS A 234 0.52 -3.63 -5.75
C LYS A 234 -0.36 -4.86 -5.52
N LEU A 235 -0.89 -4.98 -4.31
CA LEU A 235 -1.82 -6.02 -3.89
C LEU A 235 -3.08 -5.40 -3.29
N VAL A 236 -4.25 -5.83 -3.75
CA VAL A 236 -5.55 -5.47 -3.19
C VAL A 236 -6.30 -6.75 -2.83
N LEU A 237 -6.75 -6.83 -1.58
CA LEU A 237 -7.68 -7.84 -1.09
C LEU A 237 -8.98 -7.15 -0.72
N ASP A 238 -10.08 -7.50 -1.37
CA ASP A 238 -11.42 -6.97 -1.08
C ASP A 238 -12.41 -8.11 -0.93
N ARG A 239 -12.91 -8.33 0.30
CA ARG A 239 -13.84 -9.42 0.59
C ARG A 239 -15.27 -9.20 0.11
N GLN A 240 -15.58 -7.99 -0.35
CA GLN A 240 -16.89 -7.64 -0.88
C GLN A 240 -16.92 -7.71 -2.41
N ALA A 241 -15.77 -7.87 -3.06
CA ALA A 241 -15.66 -8.04 -4.50
C ALA A 241 -15.92 -9.48 -4.95
N GLU A 242 -16.26 -9.67 -6.22
CA GLU A 242 -16.38 -11.01 -6.83
C GLU A 242 -15.01 -11.70 -6.89
N ASN A 243 -13.99 -10.97 -7.35
CA ASN A 243 -12.60 -11.40 -7.27
C ASN A 243 -11.99 -10.82 -6.01
N LEU A 244 -11.65 -11.70 -5.06
CA LEU A 244 -11.17 -11.31 -3.74
C LEU A 244 -9.77 -10.69 -3.78
N VAL A 245 -9.01 -10.98 -4.83
CA VAL A 245 -7.63 -10.53 -5.00
C VAL A 245 -7.47 -9.85 -6.34
N ALA A 246 -6.83 -8.68 -6.32
CA ALA A 246 -6.26 -8.05 -7.49
C ALA A 246 -4.78 -7.75 -7.24
N MET A 247 -3.93 -8.07 -8.21
CA MET A 247 -2.50 -7.73 -8.17
C MET A 247 -2.08 -7.09 -9.49
N GLU A 248 -1.15 -6.14 -9.39
CA GLU A 248 -0.51 -5.49 -10.53
C GLU A 248 0.97 -5.33 -10.18
N GLY A 249 1.87 -5.71 -11.08
CA GLY A 249 3.30 -5.54 -10.82
C GLY A 249 4.18 -6.39 -11.71
N ILE A 250 5.36 -6.73 -11.19
CA ILE A 250 6.38 -7.51 -11.89
C ILE A 250 6.62 -8.83 -11.15
N GLY A 251 6.75 -9.92 -11.92
CA GLY A 251 7.14 -11.25 -11.44
C GLY A 251 8.29 -11.83 -12.26
N LYS A 252 9.04 -12.80 -11.70
CA LYS A 252 10.12 -13.53 -12.41
C LYS A 252 9.76 -14.97 -12.78
N GLY A 253 8.67 -15.50 -12.24
CA GLY A 253 8.22 -16.84 -12.54
C GLY A 253 6.79 -17.06 -12.07
N PHE A 254 6.04 -17.84 -12.84
CA PHE A 254 4.67 -18.20 -12.56
C PHE A 254 4.56 -19.71 -12.72
N ASP A 255 4.20 -20.41 -11.65
CA ASP A 255 3.97 -21.86 -11.66
C ASP A 255 2.48 -22.10 -11.44
N VAL A 256 1.85 -22.83 -12.37
CA VAL A 256 0.45 -23.23 -12.29
C VAL A 256 0.38 -24.74 -12.08
N ASN A 257 -0.08 -25.17 -10.91
CA ASN A 257 -0.19 -26.60 -10.54
C ASN A 257 1.10 -27.44 -10.73
N GLY A 258 2.28 -26.85 -10.53
CA GLY A 258 3.58 -27.49 -10.72
C GLY A 258 4.15 -27.35 -12.14
N ALA A 259 3.43 -26.71 -13.06
CA ALA A 259 3.90 -26.40 -14.40
C ALA A 259 4.37 -24.95 -14.47
N LEU A 260 5.69 -24.77 -14.62
CA LEU A 260 6.28 -23.46 -14.83
C LEU A 260 5.81 -22.89 -16.19
N LEU A 261 5.18 -21.73 -16.15
CA LEU A 261 4.91 -20.93 -17.33
C LEU A 261 6.23 -20.30 -17.80
N ASP A 262 6.90 -20.96 -18.73
CA ASP A 262 8.10 -20.40 -19.38
C ASP A 262 7.69 -19.32 -20.37
N ILE A 263 7.70 -18.07 -19.90
CA ILE A 263 7.34 -16.93 -20.74
C ILE A 263 8.59 -16.44 -21.48
N ALA A 264 8.90 -17.12 -22.59
CA ALA A 264 9.90 -16.65 -23.55
C ALA A 264 9.34 -15.45 -24.36
N VAL A 265 9.13 -14.30 -23.72
CA VAL A 265 8.76 -13.07 -24.42
C VAL A 265 9.98 -12.63 -25.23
N ARG A 266 9.97 -12.85 -26.55
CA ARG A 266 10.88 -12.13 -27.47
C ARG A 266 10.35 -10.74 -27.76
#